data_AF-A0A0B8NG12-F1
#
_entry.id   AF-A0A0B8NG12-F1
#
_cell.length_a   1.000
_cell.length_b   1.000
_cell.length_c   1.000
_cell.angle_alpha   90.00
_cell.angle_beta   90.00
_cell.angle_gamma   90.00
#
_symmetry.space_group_name_H-M   'P 1'
#
loop_
_entity.id
_entity.type
_entity.pdbx_description
1 polymer ?
#
loop_
_entity_poly.entity_id
_entity_poly.type
_entity_poly.pdbx_seq_one_letter_code
_entity_poly.pdbx_strand_id
1 'polypeptide(L)'
;MLRPKHLAATALPLLWSNRVLPALDLDLRGRTAANTAFAAAYTLAFGGEPNWLSPRGLRAGAAAAGVVLSGYAVALAVPATRRHLAGLDDRGPGVSTVEWTALHIPGGTVLTEELVYRSTLTPLLEQAAGPAGIALSALTFGLSHIQPARAAADPVAATVAITTAAGLLFDRLRHHTGSATAPALLHLALNAGGALAPRLARRSPRPV
;
A
#
# COMPACT_ATOMS: atom_id res chain seq x y z
N MET A 1 -25.68 -12.39 9.88
CA MET A 1 -26.19 -11.60 8.72
C MET A 1 -25.29 -10.40 8.49
N LEU A 2 -24.73 -10.22 7.29
CA LEU A 2 -23.98 -9.00 6.95
C LEU A 2 -24.95 -7.80 6.96
N ARG A 3 -24.77 -6.86 7.89
CA ARG A 3 -25.54 -5.62 7.91
C ARG A 3 -25.17 -4.74 6.71
N PRO A 4 -26.09 -3.89 6.20
CA PRO A 4 -25.83 -2.98 5.06
C PRO A 4 -24.54 -2.17 5.19
N LYS A 5 -24.18 -1.76 6.41
CA LYS A 5 -22.91 -1.06 6.71
C LYS A 5 -21.67 -1.85 6.23
N HIS A 6 -21.61 -3.15 6.46
CA HIS A 6 -20.44 -3.98 6.10
C HIS A 6 -20.35 -4.19 4.59
N LEU A 7 -21.50 -4.33 3.93
CA LEU A 7 -21.57 -4.41 2.47
C LEU A 7 -21.07 -3.10 1.83
N ALA A 8 -21.53 -1.96 2.33
CA ALA A 8 -21.08 -0.65 1.86
C ALA A 8 -19.57 -0.43 2.11
N ALA A 9 -19.08 -0.75 3.32
CA ALA A 9 -17.67 -0.67 3.66
C ALA A 9 -16.79 -1.52 2.72
N THR A 10 -17.26 -2.71 2.33
CA THR A 10 -16.51 -3.58 1.42
C THR A 10 -16.60 -3.12 -0.04
N ALA A 11 -17.77 -2.69 -0.50
CA ALA A 11 -18.01 -2.34 -1.89
C ALA A 11 -17.39 -0.99 -2.30
N LEU A 12 -17.38 0.00 -1.39
CA LEU A 12 -16.93 1.35 -1.71
C LEU A 12 -15.45 1.42 -2.13
N PRO A 13 -14.48 0.80 -1.43
CA PRO A 13 -13.08 0.80 -1.87
C PRO A 13 -12.88 0.11 -3.23
N LEU A 14 -13.65 -0.95 -3.51
CA LEU A 14 -13.60 -1.65 -4.79
C LEU A 14 -14.12 -0.76 -5.93
N LEU A 15 -15.26 -0.11 -5.72
CA LEU A 15 -15.84 0.81 -6.69
C LEU A 15 -14.94 2.02 -6.91
N TRP A 16 -14.41 2.57 -5.82
CA TRP A 16 -13.50 3.71 -5.85
C TRP A 16 -12.25 3.41 -6.69
N SER A 17 -11.51 2.37 -6.33
CA SER A 17 -10.21 2.06 -6.95
C SER A 17 -10.35 1.57 -8.39
N ASN A 18 -11.38 0.75 -8.67
CA ASN A 18 -11.49 0.09 -9.98
C ASN A 18 -12.35 0.86 -11.00
N ARG A 19 -13.18 1.81 -10.57
CA ARG A 19 -14.10 2.53 -11.46
C ARG A 19 -14.07 4.03 -11.30
N VAL A 20 -14.30 4.55 -10.10
CA VAL A 20 -14.48 6.00 -9.89
C VAL A 20 -13.17 6.74 -10.11
N LEU A 21 -12.12 6.44 -9.34
CA LEU A 21 -10.84 7.14 -9.44
C LEU A 21 -10.23 7.06 -10.86
N PRO A 22 -10.23 5.91 -11.56
CA PRO A 22 -9.81 5.84 -12.96
C PRO A 22 -10.63 6.72 -13.91
N ALA A 23 -11.96 6.81 -13.70
CA ALA A 23 -12.84 7.59 -14.56
C ALA A 23 -12.70 9.11 -14.38
N LEU A 24 -12.08 9.56 -13.27
CA LEU A 24 -11.79 10.98 -13.06
C LEU A 24 -10.63 11.51 -13.91
N ASP A 25 -9.85 10.60 -14.55
CA ASP A 25 -8.71 10.93 -15.42
C ASP A 25 -7.75 11.98 -14.85
N LEU A 26 -7.52 11.90 -13.54
CA LEU A 26 -6.69 12.85 -12.81
C LEU A 26 -5.19 12.53 -13.01
N ASP A 27 -4.38 13.58 -13.04
CA ASP A 27 -2.93 13.47 -12.91
C ASP A 27 -2.53 12.93 -11.52
N LEU A 28 -1.24 12.66 -11.30
CA LEU A 28 -0.80 12.04 -10.04
C LEU A 28 -1.12 12.88 -8.80
N ARG A 29 -1.05 14.21 -8.93
CA ARG A 29 -1.35 15.16 -7.85
C ARG A 29 -2.84 15.13 -7.51
N GLY A 30 -3.70 15.21 -8.52
CA GLY A 30 -5.15 15.10 -8.38
C GLY A 30 -5.57 13.75 -7.81
N ARG A 31 -4.98 12.64 -8.28
CA ARG A 31 -5.23 11.29 -7.74
C ARG A 31 -4.84 11.18 -6.28
N THR A 32 -3.71 11.77 -5.89
CA THR A 32 -3.25 11.80 -4.49
C THR A 32 -4.25 12.55 -3.61
N ALA A 33 -4.68 13.74 -4.04
CA ALA A 33 -5.68 14.52 -3.31
C ALA A 33 -7.02 13.77 -3.21
N ALA A 34 -7.51 13.19 -4.31
CA ALA A 34 -8.75 12.44 -4.36
C ALA A 34 -8.71 11.20 -3.45
N ASN A 35 -7.64 10.40 -3.50
CA ASN A 35 -7.47 9.24 -2.61
C ASN A 35 -7.42 9.67 -1.14
N THR A 36 -6.66 10.72 -0.82
CA THR A 36 -6.55 11.23 0.55
C THR A 36 -7.92 11.67 1.08
N ALA A 37 -8.67 12.42 0.28
CA ALA A 37 -10.02 12.87 0.63
C ALA A 37 -10.99 11.69 0.79
N PHE A 38 -10.98 10.73 -0.14
CA PHE A 38 -11.79 9.53 -0.06
C PHE A 38 -11.47 8.72 1.20
N ALA A 39 -10.20 8.46 1.48
CA ALA A 39 -9.79 7.67 2.64
C ALA A 39 -10.16 8.36 3.95
N ALA A 40 -9.99 9.68 4.05
CA ALA A 40 -10.41 10.45 5.22
C ALA A 40 -11.93 10.37 5.42
N ALA A 41 -12.72 10.63 4.37
CA ALA A 41 -14.18 10.54 4.43
C ALA A 41 -14.68 9.13 4.76
N TYR A 42 -14.09 8.10 4.15
CA TYR A 42 -14.38 6.71 4.42
C TYR A 42 -14.08 6.35 5.88
N THR A 43 -12.90 6.72 6.38
CA THR A 43 -12.50 6.46 7.77
C THR A 43 -13.47 7.11 8.74
N LEU A 44 -13.85 8.38 8.52
CA LEU A 44 -14.80 9.09 9.36
C LEU A 44 -16.20 8.46 9.31
N ALA A 45 -16.71 8.14 8.12
CA ALA A 45 -18.06 7.59 7.94
C ALA A 45 -18.22 6.19 8.57
N PHE A 46 -17.14 5.41 8.61
CA PHE A 46 -17.16 4.03 9.09
C PHE A 46 -16.60 3.85 10.50
N GLY A 47 -15.98 4.89 11.08
CA GLY A 47 -15.43 4.90 12.45
C GLY A 47 -14.07 4.23 12.56
N GLY A 48 -13.13 4.57 11.67
CA GLY A 48 -11.78 4.02 11.66
C GLY A 48 -10.90 4.52 12.79
N GLU A 49 -10.09 3.63 13.33
CA GLU A 49 -9.23 3.89 14.50
C GLU A 49 -7.76 3.56 14.18
N PRO A 50 -7.00 4.51 13.62
CA PRO A 50 -5.65 4.23 13.13
C PRO A 50 -4.60 4.12 14.25
N ASN A 51 -4.76 4.85 15.36
CA ASN A 51 -3.77 4.92 16.45
C ASN A 51 -2.33 5.22 15.97
N TRP A 52 -2.16 6.36 15.26
CA TRP A 52 -0.91 6.72 14.57
C TRP A 52 0.30 6.96 15.49
N LEU A 53 0.07 7.34 16.74
CA LEU A 53 1.12 7.73 17.67
C LEU A 53 1.57 6.61 18.60
N SER A 54 1.22 5.35 18.30
CA SER A 54 1.59 4.18 19.12
C SER A 54 3.11 3.94 19.14
N PRO A 55 3.77 4.00 20.32
CA PRO A 55 5.20 3.68 20.42
C PRO A 55 5.52 2.24 20.04
N ARG A 56 4.61 1.30 20.34
CA ARG A 56 4.73 -0.10 19.93
C ARG A 56 4.62 -0.24 18.42
N GLY A 57 3.70 0.50 17.80
CA GLY A 57 3.54 0.59 16.35
C GLY A 57 4.81 1.12 15.67
N LEU A 58 5.36 2.22 16.19
CA LEU A 58 6.62 2.81 15.71
C LEU A 58 7.79 1.82 15.79
N ARG A 59 8.00 1.16 16.93
CA ARG A 59 9.12 0.20 17.10
C ARG A 59 9.02 -0.98 16.15
N ALA A 60 7.84 -1.63 16.10
CA ALA A 60 7.65 -2.80 15.25
C ALA A 60 7.68 -2.43 13.75
N GLY A 61 7.07 -1.30 13.38
CA GLY A 61 7.10 -0.77 12.02
C GLY A 61 8.51 -0.40 11.56
N ALA A 62 9.28 0.28 12.41
CA ALA A 62 10.68 0.63 12.11
C ALA A 62 11.55 -0.63 11.95
N ALA A 63 11.36 -1.66 12.78
CA ALA A 63 12.05 -2.94 12.63
C ALA A 63 11.69 -3.62 11.31
N ALA A 64 10.40 -3.72 10.97
CA ALA A 64 9.94 -4.33 9.72
C ALA A 64 10.43 -3.56 8.48
N ALA A 65 10.34 -2.22 8.52
CA ALA A 65 10.89 -1.35 7.49
C ALA A 65 12.40 -1.53 7.34
N GLY A 66 13.13 -1.60 8.46
CA GLY A 66 14.58 -1.83 8.49
C GLY A 66 14.99 -3.14 7.81
N VAL A 67 14.24 -4.22 8.01
CA VAL A 67 14.46 -5.50 7.31
C VAL A 67 14.30 -5.34 5.80
N VAL A 68 13.21 -4.71 5.35
CA VAL A 68 12.96 -4.48 3.90
C VAL A 68 14.03 -3.58 3.28
N LEU A 69 14.37 -2.46 3.93
CA LEU A 69 15.38 -1.53 3.45
C LEU A 69 16.78 -2.18 3.41
N SER A 70 17.09 -3.04 4.38
CA SER A 70 18.33 -3.85 4.35
C SER A 70 18.35 -4.80 3.15
N GLY A 71 17.21 -5.42 2.81
CA GLY A 71 17.07 -6.23 1.61
C GLY A 71 17.35 -5.44 0.33
N TYR A 72 16.80 -4.23 0.20
CA TYR A 72 17.11 -3.34 -0.92
C TYR A 72 18.58 -2.92 -0.95
N ALA A 73 19.18 -2.61 0.20
CA ALA A 73 20.60 -2.27 0.29
C ALA A 73 21.50 -3.42 -0.16
N VAL A 74 21.21 -4.66 0.26
CA VAL A 74 21.90 -5.87 -0.20
C VAL A 74 21.72 -6.07 -1.71
N ALA A 75 20.49 -5.91 -2.21
CA ALA A 75 20.20 -6.06 -3.64
C ALA A 75 20.97 -5.04 -4.50
N LEU A 76 21.18 -3.83 -3.99
CA LEU A 76 21.97 -2.78 -4.62
C LEU A 76 23.49 -3.02 -4.50
N ALA A 77 23.95 -3.63 -3.41
CA ALA A 77 25.36 -3.93 -3.18
C ALA A 77 25.86 -5.11 -4.03
N VAL A 78 25.01 -6.12 -4.27
CA VAL A 78 25.37 -7.31 -5.04
C VAL A 78 25.28 -7.02 -6.56
N PRO A 79 26.37 -7.16 -7.35
CA PRO A 79 26.38 -6.75 -8.76
C PRO A 79 25.35 -7.46 -9.65
N ALA A 80 25.05 -8.73 -9.37
CA ALA A 80 24.07 -9.49 -10.14
C ALA A 80 22.65 -8.92 -9.97
N THR A 81 22.20 -8.74 -8.73
CA THR A 81 20.89 -8.13 -8.43
C THR A 81 20.82 -6.66 -8.81
N ARG A 82 21.92 -5.90 -8.63
CA ARG A 82 21.98 -4.50 -9.07
C ARG A 82 21.77 -4.39 -10.58
N ARG A 83 22.41 -5.25 -11.38
CA ARG A 83 22.21 -5.28 -12.85
C ARG A 83 20.77 -5.64 -13.22
N HIS A 84 20.18 -6.60 -12.51
CA HIS A 84 18.76 -6.93 -12.70
C HIS A 84 17.86 -5.72 -12.41
N LEU A 85 18.05 -5.06 -11.26
CA LEU A 85 17.30 -3.84 -10.88
C LEU A 85 17.48 -2.70 -11.90
N ALA A 86 18.69 -2.51 -12.41
CA ALA A 86 18.98 -1.48 -13.41
C ALA A 86 18.27 -1.75 -14.75
N GLY A 87 18.07 -3.02 -15.09
CA GLY A 87 17.39 -3.46 -16.31
C GLY A 87 15.86 -3.48 -16.24
N LEU A 88 15.26 -3.21 -15.08
CA LEU A 88 13.81 -3.05 -14.96
C LEU A 88 13.35 -1.77 -15.67
N ASP A 89 12.24 -1.88 -16.40
CA ASP A 89 11.60 -0.76 -17.09
C ASP A 89 11.40 0.44 -16.16
N ASP A 90 11.64 1.65 -16.68
CA ASP A 90 11.34 2.87 -15.92
C ASP A 90 9.85 3.19 -16.00
N ARG A 91 9.05 2.49 -15.19
CA ARG A 91 7.58 2.66 -15.10
C ARG A 91 7.19 3.77 -14.12
N GLY A 92 8.05 4.76 -13.91
CA GLY A 92 7.75 5.89 -13.03
C GLY A 92 6.64 6.79 -13.55
N PRO A 93 5.94 7.51 -12.66
CA PRO A 93 5.06 8.58 -13.09
C PRO A 93 5.85 9.74 -13.72
N GLY A 94 5.17 10.62 -14.45
CA GLY A 94 5.75 11.84 -15.06
C GLY A 94 6.17 12.93 -14.08
N VAL A 95 6.44 12.61 -12.82
CA VAL A 95 6.94 13.53 -11.78
C VAL A 95 8.35 13.11 -11.35
N SER A 96 9.05 13.99 -10.62
CA SER A 96 10.35 13.63 -10.08
C SER A 96 10.26 12.44 -9.11
N THR A 97 11.32 11.63 -9.04
CA THR A 97 11.38 10.52 -8.07
C THR A 97 11.23 11.00 -6.64
N VAL A 98 11.79 12.18 -6.31
CA VAL A 98 11.67 12.78 -4.98
C VAL A 98 10.22 13.14 -4.68
N GLU A 99 9.53 13.82 -5.59
CA GLU A 99 8.11 14.14 -5.44
C GLU A 99 7.25 12.87 -5.27
N TRP A 100 7.49 11.85 -6.11
CA TRP A 100 6.77 10.59 -6.03
C TRP A 100 6.95 9.91 -4.68
N THR A 101 8.21 9.76 -4.24
CA THR A 101 8.56 9.00 -3.03
C THR A 101 8.28 9.75 -1.74
N ALA A 102 8.33 11.08 -1.75
CA ALA A 102 8.15 11.91 -0.55
C ALA A 102 6.69 12.36 -0.35
N LEU A 103 5.89 12.51 -1.41
CA LEU A 103 4.53 13.05 -1.32
C LEU A 103 3.47 12.02 -1.71
N HIS A 104 3.61 11.43 -2.89
CA HIS A 104 2.54 10.63 -3.48
C HIS A 104 2.48 9.21 -2.91
N ILE A 105 3.63 8.56 -2.68
CA ILE A 105 3.66 7.25 -2.01
C ILE A 105 3.17 7.36 -0.54
N PRO A 106 3.69 8.29 0.30
CA PRO A 106 3.24 8.36 1.69
C PRO A 106 1.79 8.79 1.81
N GLY A 107 1.38 9.84 1.09
CA GLY A 107 0.05 10.43 1.20
C GLY A 107 -1.02 9.73 0.36
N GLY A 108 -0.76 9.54 -0.93
CA GLY A 108 -1.75 9.05 -1.90
C GLY A 108 -1.88 7.53 -2.00
N THR A 109 -0.97 6.78 -1.34
CA THR A 109 -0.96 5.31 -1.31
C THR A 109 -0.97 4.80 0.13
N VAL A 110 0.11 5.02 0.89
CA VAL A 110 0.28 4.38 2.21
C VAL A 110 -0.76 4.86 3.21
N LEU A 111 -0.86 6.18 3.44
CA LEU A 111 -1.83 6.75 4.35
C LEU A 111 -3.25 6.32 3.98
N THR A 112 -3.59 6.42 2.70
CA THR A 112 -4.94 6.16 2.19
C THR A 112 -5.36 4.71 2.34
N GLU A 113 -4.47 3.78 2.00
CA GLU A 113 -4.76 2.36 2.08
C GLU A 113 -4.79 1.88 3.54
N GLU A 114 -3.85 2.34 4.38
CA GLU A 114 -3.84 1.93 5.79
C GLU A 114 -5.01 2.52 6.59
N LEU A 115 -5.52 3.69 6.19
CA LEU A 115 -6.79 4.22 6.68
C LEU A 115 -7.98 3.34 6.27
N VAL A 116 -8.17 3.11 4.96
CA VAL A 116 -9.32 2.37 4.45
C VAL A 116 -9.34 0.92 4.94
N TYR A 117 -8.21 0.23 4.89
CA TYR A 117 -8.18 -1.20 5.15
C TYR A 117 -7.90 -1.52 6.61
N ARG A 118 -6.77 -1.10 7.16
CA ARG A 118 -6.27 -1.59 8.46
C ARG A 118 -6.96 -0.84 9.60
N SER A 119 -7.19 0.44 9.42
CA SER A 119 -7.83 1.28 10.44
C SER A 119 -9.35 1.11 10.46
N THR A 120 -9.97 0.72 9.33
CA THR A 120 -11.43 0.73 9.18
C THR A 120 -12.01 -0.61 8.71
N LEU A 121 -11.67 -1.12 7.51
CA LEU A 121 -12.35 -2.28 6.94
C LEU A 121 -12.09 -3.58 7.73
N THR A 122 -10.82 -3.88 8.06
CA THR A 122 -10.46 -5.11 8.78
C THR A 122 -11.20 -5.20 10.12
N PRO A 123 -11.14 -4.18 11.01
CA PRO A 123 -11.88 -4.23 12.28
C PRO A 123 -13.41 -4.41 12.10
N LEU A 124 -14.00 -3.78 11.08
CA LEU A 124 -15.44 -3.91 10.81
C LEU A 124 -15.82 -5.32 10.35
N LEU A 125 -15.02 -5.92 9.47
CA LEU A 125 -15.28 -7.26 8.99
C LEU A 125 -14.99 -8.33 10.06
N GLU A 126 -14.01 -8.10 10.93
CA GLU A 126 -13.78 -8.96 12.09
C GLU A 126 -14.95 -8.93 13.08
N GLN A 127 -15.52 -7.75 13.34
CA GLN A 127 -16.73 -7.64 14.16
C GLN A 127 -17.91 -8.38 13.56
N ALA A 128 -18.02 -8.45 12.23
CA ALA A 128 -19.14 -9.08 11.53
C ALA A 128 -18.97 -10.58 11.28
N ALA A 129 -17.73 -11.04 11.07
CA ALA A 129 -17.41 -12.38 10.57
C ALA A 129 -16.30 -13.10 11.37
N GLY A 130 -15.86 -12.53 12.50
CA GLY A 130 -14.79 -13.09 13.31
C GLY A 130 -13.46 -13.16 12.54
N PRO A 131 -12.63 -14.20 12.77
CA PRO A 131 -11.32 -14.33 12.12
C PRO A 131 -11.35 -14.32 10.58
N ALA A 132 -12.46 -14.74 9.97
CA ALA A 132 -12.63 -14.68 8.52
C ALA A 132 -12.64 -13.24 7.96
N GLY A 133 -12.96 -12.24 8.81
CA GLY A 133 -12.96 -10.83 8.44
C GLY A 133 -11.60 -10.32 7.96
N ILE A 134 -10.51 -10.84 8.53
CA ILE A 134 -9.14 -10.51 8.10
C ILE A 134 -8.92 -10.96 6.65
N ALA A 135 -9.27 -12.22 6.34
CA ALA A 135 -9.12 -12.76 4.99
C ALA A 135 -9.98 -12.01 3.97
N LEU A 136 -11.22 -11.64 4.34
CA LEU A 136 -12.12 -10.86 3.49
C LEU A 136 -11.59 -9.44 3.24
N SER A 137 -11.06 -8.77 4.26
CA SER A 137 -10.44 -7.44 4.11
C SER A 137 -9.19 -7.50 3.22
N ALA A 138 -8.31 -8.47 3.45
CA ALA A 138 -7.12 -8.68 2.63
C ALA A 138 -7.46 -9.05 1.18
N LEU A 139 -8.50 -9.84 0.94
CA LEU A 139 -8.99 -10.10 -0.42
C LEU A 139 -9.55 -8.82 -1.06
N THR A 140 -10.31 -8.02 -0.31
CA THR A 140 -10.84 -6.73 -0.80
C THR A 140 -9.70 -5.78 -1.17
N PHE A 141 -8.65 -5.72 -0.34
CA PHE A 141 -7.42 -5.01 -0.64
C PHE A 141 -6.74 -5.53 -1.92
N GLY A 142 -6.71 -6.85 -2.12
CA GLY A 142 -6.19 -7.42 -3.35
C GLY A 142 -7.00 -7.02 -4.59
N LEU A 143 -8.32 -7.17 -4.50
CA LEU A 143 -9.25 -6.85 -5.59
C LEU A 143 -9.30 -5.35 -5.92
N SER A 144 -8.95 -4.45 -4.99
CA SER A 144 -8.81 -3.03 -5.31
C SER A 144 -7.64 -2.72 -6.24
N HIS A 145 -6.73 -3.67 -6.46
CA HIS A 145 -5.57 -3.51 -7.34
C HIS A 145 -5.80 -3.99 -8.77
N ILE A 146 -7.01 -4.42 -9.15
CA ILE A 146 -7.29 -4.91 -10.50
C ILE A 146 -7.04 -3.83 -11.55
N GLN A 147 -7.68 -2.66 -11.43
CA GLN A 147 -7.49 -1.58 -12.40
C GLN A 147 -6.09 -0.95 -12.34
N PRO A 148 -5.47 -0.74 -11.16
CA PRO A 148 -4.06 -0.39 -11.08
C PRO A 148 -3.14 -1.37 -11.84
N ALA A 149 -3.33 -2.69 -11.67
CA ALA A 149 -2.54 -3.70 -12.39
C ALA A 149 -2.75 -3.61 -13.91
N ARG A 150 -4.00 -3.45 -14.37
CA ARG A 150 -4.31 -3.27 -15.80
C ARG A 150 -3.63 -2.02 -16.37
N ALA A 151 -3.68 -0.90 -15.66
CA ALA A 151 -3.06 0.35 -16.09
C ALA A 151 -1.54 0.25 -16.17
N ALA A 152 -0.92 -0.54 -15.28
CA ALA A 152 0.51 -0.80 -15.28
C ALA A 152 0.94 -1.94 -16.24
N ALA A 153 0.00 -2.57 -16.94
CA ALA A 153 0.20 -3.78 -17.73
C ALA A 153 0.82 -4.96 -16.93
N ASP A 154 0.52 -5.03 -15.64
CA ASP A 154 0.95 -6.10 -14.75
C ASP A 154 -0.02 -7.30 -14.77
N PRO A 155 0.45 -8.53 -14.45
CA PRO A 155 -0.42 -9.71 -14.39
C PRO A 155 -1.45 -9.60 -13.25
N VAL A 156 -2.71 -9.28 -13.60
CA VAL A 156 -3.80 -9.01 -12.64
C VAL A 156 -3.91 -10.07 -11.54
N ALA A 157 -3.91 -11.36 -11.90
CA ALA A 157 -4.05 -12.45 -10.92
C ALA A 157 -2.88 -12.50 -9.94
N ALA A 158 -1.65 -12.30 -10.43
CA ALA A 158 -0.46 -12.28 -9.57
C ALA A 158 -0.48 -11.04 -8.68
N THR A 159 -0.85 -9.87 -9.21
CA THR A 159 -0.95 -8.64 -8.42
C THR A 159 -1.98 -8.79 -7.30
N VAL A 160 -3.18 -9.27 -7.59
CA VAL A 160 -4.23 -9.53 -6.58
C VAL A 160 -3.72 -10.49 -5.50
N ALA A 161 -3.08 -11.60 -5.90
CA ALA A 161 -2.55 -12.58 -4.94
C ALA A 161 -1.48 -11.98 -4.02
N ILE A 162 -0.52 -11.24 -4.60
CA ILE A 162 0.58 -10.61 -3.86
C ILE A 162 0.04 -9.53 -2.92
N THR A 163 -0.85 -8.66 -3.38
CA THR A 163 -1.40 -7.59 -2.55
C THR A 163 -2.34 -8.13 -1.48
N THR A 164 -3.11 -9.20 -1.74
CA THR A 164 -3.82 -9.93 -0.68
C THR A 164 -2.88 -10.50 0.37
N ALA A 165 -1.78 -11.15 -0.02
CA ALA A 165 -0.78 -11.66 0.92
C ALA A 165 -0.12 -10.53 1.74
N ALA A 166 0.18 -9.40 1.10
CA ALA A 166 0.67 -8.21 1.78
C ALA A 166 -0.36 -7.66 2.78
N GLY A 167 -1.64 -7.61 2.40
CA GLY A 167 -2.76 -7.24 3.28
C GLY A 167 -2.80 -8.09 4.55
N LEU A 168 -2.67 -9.42 4.43
CA LEU A 168 -2.62 -10.32 5.58
C LEU A 168 -1.41 -10.03 6.49
N LEU A 169 -0.24 -9.75 5.91
CA LEU A 169 0.96 -9.38 6.67
C LEU A 169 0.77 -8.05 7.42
N PHE A 170 0.16 -7.08 6.77
CA PHE A 170 -0.12 -5.77 7.36
C PHE A 170 -1.16 -5.86 8.47
N ASP A 171 -2.22 -6.64 8.28
CA ASP A 171 -3.21 -6.93 9.33
C ASP A 171 -2.55 -7.64 10.52
N ARG A 172 -1.63 -8.60 10.29
CA ARG A 172 -0.87 -9.24 11.37
C ARG A 172 -0.05 -8.23 12.18
N LEU A 173 0.63 -7.29 11.53
CA LEU A 173 1.37 -6.22 12.21
C LEU A 173 0.44 -5.29 12.99
N ARG A 174 -0.69 -4.92 12.39
CA ARG A 174 -1.73 -4.10 13.03
C ARG A 174 -2.26 -4.79 14.29
N HIS A 175 -2.62 -6.08 14.23
CA HIS A 175 -3.08 -6.85 15.39
C HIS A 175 -2.02 -6.94 16.49
N HIS A 176 -0.76 -7.17 16.10
CA HIS A 176 0.33 -7.29 17.07
C HIS A 176 0.63 -5.98 17.81
N THR A 177 0.28 -4.82 17.23
CA THR A 177 0.67 -3.50 17.74
C THR A 177 -0.51 -2.62 18.15
N GLY A 178 -1.73 -2.95 17.74
CA GLY A 178 -2.91 -2.12 17.89
C GLY A 178 -2.83 -0.80 17.11
N SER A 179 -2.00 -0.71 16.07
CA SER A 179 -1.69 0.55 15.38
C SER A 179 -1.46 0.36 13.88
N ALA A 180 -2.00 1.29 13.08
CA ALA A 180 -1.76 1.36 11.64
C ALA A 180 -0.35 1.88 11.30
N THR A 181 0.39 2.43 12.26
CA THR A 181 1.77 2.92 12.06
C THR A 181 2.73 1.79 11.69
N ALA A 182 2.58 0.62 12.32
CA ALA A 182 3.44 -0.53 12.03
C ALA A 182 3.33 -1.01 10.57
N PRO A 183 2.12 -1.33 10.05
CA PRO A 183 1.97 -1.68 8.65
C PRO A 183 2.29 -0.49 7.74
N ALA A 184 1.95 0.76 8.08
CA ALA A 184 2.27 1.92 7.26
C ALA A 184 3.78 2.11 7.02
N LEU A 185 4.62 1.90 8.04
CA LEU A 185 6.08 1.99 7.89
C LEU A 185 6.64 0.86 7.00
N LEU A 186 6.16 -0.38 7.18
CA LEU A 186 6.53 -1.49 6.31
C LEU A 186 6.07 -1.22 4.86
N HIS A 187 4.83 -0.78 4.70
CA HIS A 187 4.21 -0.49 3.42
C HIS A 187 4.94 0.63 2.67
N LEU A 188 5.34 1.70 3.39
CA LEU A 188 6.18 2.76 2.87
C LEU A 188 7.56 2.25 2.42
N ALA A 189 8.22 1.41 3.24
CA ALA A 189 9.52 0.85 2.88
C ALA A 189 9.46 -0.01 1.60
N LEU A 190 8.41 -0.80 1.44
CA LEU A 190 8.18 -1.62 0.24
C LEU A 190 7.99 -0.74 -1.01
N ASN A 191 7.09 0.26 -0.94
CA ASN A 191 6.75 1.10 -2.08
C ASN A 191 7.86 2.08 -2.44
N ALA A 192 8.35 2.85 -1.47
CA ALA A 192 9.42 3.82 -1.71
C ALA A 192 10.72 3.12 -2.09
N GLY A 193 11.04 1.99 -1.45
CA GLY A 193 12.19 1.16 -1.84
C GLY A 193 12.07 0.62 -3.26
N GLY A 194 10.89 0.12 -3.66
CA GLY A 194 10.63 -0.37 -5.01
C GLY A 194 10.72 0.73 -6.08
N ALA A 195 10.31 1.95 -5.73
CA ALA A 195 10.49 3.12 -6.60
C ALA A 195 11.96 3.58 -6.68
N LEU A 196 12.71 3.54 -5.58
CA LEU A 196 14.07 4.05 -5.53
C LEU A 196 15.11 3.07 -6.07
N ALA A 197 15.00 1.78 -5.75
CA ALA A 197 16.06 0.80 -6.00
C ALA A 197 16.45 0.67 -7.49
N PRO A 198 15.51 0.54 -8.45
CA PRO A 198 15.87 0.51 -9.88
C PRO A 198 16.60 1.78 -10.35
N ARG A 199 16.21 2.95 -9.82
CA ARG A 199 16.79 4.25 -10.18
C ARG A 199 18.18 4.44 -9.59
N LEU A 200 18.38 4.02 -8.34
CA LEU A 200 19.69 4.03 -7.70
C LEU A 200 20.65 3.05 -8.38
N ALA A 201 20.16 1.88 -8.80
CA ALA A 201 20.93 0.89 -9.54
C ALA A 201 21.46 1.44 -10.89
N ARG A 202 20.68 2.30 -11.57
CA ARG A 202 21.08 2.97 -12.82
C ARG A 202 22.09 4.11 -12.64
N ARG A 203 22.11 4.78 -11.48
CA ARG A 203 22.99 5.93 -11.21
C ARG A 203 24.43 5.54 -10.86
N SER A 204 24.69 4.28 -10.52
CA SER A 204 26.05 3.84 -10.18
C SER A 204 26.91 3.76 -11.45
N PRO A 205 28.12 4.36 -11.48
CA PRO A 205 29.00 4.29 -12.64
C PRO A 205 29.30 2.82 -12.98
N ARG A 206 29.33 2.49 -14.27
CA ARG A 206 29.90 1.23 -14.74
C ARG A 206 31.34 1.16 -14.19
N PRO A 207 31.75 0.07 -13.52
CA PRO A 207 33.17 -0.15 -13.31
C PRO A 207 33.80 -0.22 -14.71
N VAL A 208 34.81 0.64 -14.93
CA VAL A 208 35.64 0.67 -16.14
C VAL A 208 36.35 -0.66 -16.29
#